data_AF-A0A5S3YSH4-F1
#
_entry.id   AF-A0A5S3YSH4-F1
#
_cell.length_a   1.000
_cell.length_b   1.000
_cell.length_c   1.000
_cell.angle_alpha   90.00
_cell.angle_beta   90.00
_cell.angle_gamma   90.00
#
_symmetry.space_group_name_H-M   'P 1'
#
loop_
_entity.id
_entity.type
_entity.pdbx_description
1 polymer ?
#
loop_
_entity_poly.entity_id
_entity_poly.type
_entity_poly.pdbx_seq_one_letter_code
_entity_poly.pdbx_strand_id
1 'polypeptide(L)'
;MSGWQFQRIDKAKLKEPFQLSAIMFLSYFIGSVIDYFVNLKELISYLYPNTYFLLLDILTVLFICRYVSASSEQGNICKTYLLVGLLCNSLLFLAIQIEVFLIFEGLKSYQPWWLWYVFSVGVNAFDAMMVLVLILHKDFLKIHYLTNKLLFRLC
;
A
#
# COMPACT_ATOMS: atom_id res chain seq x y z
N MET A 1 -4.57 19.90 -35.00
CA MET A 1 -4.32 20.02 -33.54
C MET A 1 -2.87 20.45 -33.34
N SER A 2 -2.59 21.52 -32.58
CA SER A 2 -1.23 22.06 -32.44
C SER A 2 -0.42 21.35 -31.33
N GLY A 3 0.91 21.28 -31.47
CA GLY A 3 1.81 20.61 -30.51
C GLY A 3 1.71 21.13 -29.06
N TRP A 4 1.30 22.38 -28.88
CA TRP A 4 1.04 22.99 -27.57
C TRP A 4 -0.14 22.37 -26.80
N GLN A 5 -1.10 21.78 -27.51
CA GLN A 5 -2.24 21.08 -26.89
C GLN A 5 -1.82 19.70 -26.38
N PHE A 6 -1.01 18.96 -27.16
CA PHE A 6 -0.46 17.67 -26.73
C PHE A 6 0.38 17.80 -25.46
N GLN A 7 1.29 18.78 -25.42
CA GLN A 7 2.19 18.98 -24.27
C GLN A 7 1.46 19.36 -22.97
N ARG A 8 0.26 19.96 -23.05
CA ARG A 8 -0.58 20.25 -21.87
C ARG A 8 -1.38 19.04 -21.39
N ILE A 9 -1.86 18.22 -22.31
CA ILE A 9 -2.64 17.01 -22.00
C ILE A 9 -1.74 15.97 -21.30
N ASP A 10 -0.49 15.81 -21.74
CA ASP A 10 0.45 14.87 -21.12
C ASP A 10 0.88 15.31 -19.71
N LYS A 11 1.11 16.62 -19.49
CA LYS A 11 1.44 17.15 -18.16
C LYS A 11 0.30 16.99 -17.16
N ALA A 12 -0.95 17.15 -17.60
CA ALA A 12 -2.12 16.94 -16.75
C ALA A 12 -2.29 15.46 -16.36
N LYS A 13 -2.05 14.55 -17.31
CA LYS A 13 -2.11 13.09 -17.09
C LYS A 13 -1.04 12.56 -16.13
N LEU A 14 0.15 13.17 -16.13
CA LEU A 14 1.28 12.79 -15.26
C LEU A 14 1.20 13.39 -13.86
N LYS A 15 0.38 14.43 -13.64
CA LYS A 15 0.25 15.10 -12.34
C LYS A 15 -0.30 14.15 -11.26
N GLU A 16 -1.34 13.38 -11.57
CA GLU A 16 -2.01 12.50 -10.60
C GLU A 16 -1.11 11.33 -10.17
N PRO A 17 -0.47 10.55 -11.07
CA PRO A 17 0.47 9.51 -10.68
C PRO A 17 1.68 10.05 -9.93
N PHE A 18 2.17 11.25 -10.29
CA PHE A 18 3.26 11.89 -9.57
C PHE A 18 2.84 12.22 -8.13
N GLN A 19 1.66 12.81 -7.92
CA GLN A 19 1.12 13.06 -6.58
C GLN A 19 0.99 11.77 -5.76
N LEU A 20 0.46 10.70 -6.38
CA LEU A 20 0.36 9.39 -5.74
C LEU A 20 1.75 8.83 -5.35
N SER A 21 2.73 8.90 -6.25
CA SER A 21 4.09 8.45 -5.95
C SER A 21 4.75 9.25 -4.81
N ALA A 22 4.51 10.56 -4.75
CA ALA A 22 5.01 11.40 -3.67
C ALA A 22 4.38 11.03 -2.32
N ILE A 23 3.08 10.75 -2.29
CA ILE A 23 2.37 10.29 -1.09
C ILE A 23 2.93 8.94 -0.63
N MET A 24 3.09 7.98 -1.55
CA MET A 24 3.66 6.67 -1.22
C MET A 24 5.07 6.81 -0.67
N PHE A 25 5.93 7.58 -1.35
CA PHE A 25 7.31 7.84 -0.89
C PHE A 25 7.33 8.44 0.52
N LEU A 26 6.49 9.45 0.79
CA LEU A 26 6.43 10.08 2.10
C LEU A 26 5.99 9.10 3.19
N SER A 27 5.01 8.24 2.89
CA SER A 27 4.52 7.23 3.82
C SER A 27 5.61 6.24 4.23
N TYR A 28 6.32 5.66 3.25
CA TYR A 28 7.44 4.75 3.52
C TYR A 28 8.63 5.45 4.18
N PHE A 29 8.91 6.71 3.83
CA PHE A 29 9.96 7.49 4.45
C PHE A 29 9.66 7.74 5.94
N ILE A 30 8.44 8.17 6.26
CA ILE A 30 7.99 8.35 7.65
C ILE A 30 8.03 7.02 8.40
N GLY A 31 7.57 5.92 7.79
CA GLY A 31 7.65 4.59 8.37
C GLY A 31 9.08 4.17 8.71
N SER A 32 10.03 4.42 7.81
CA SER A 32 11.45 4.12 8.02
C SER A 32 12.08 4.98 9.13
N VAL A 33 11.69 6.26 9.22
CA VAL A 33 12.14 7.15 10.30
C VAL A 33 11.61 6.68 11.65
N ILE A 34 10.32 6.32 11.73
CA ILE A 34 9.71 5.78 12.95
C ILE A 34 10.41 4.48 13.36
N ASP A 35 10.61 3.56 12.43
CA ASP A 35 11.30 2.29 12.64
C ASP A 35 12.70 2.51 13.23
N TYR A 36 13.49 3.43 12.65
CA TYR A 36 14.81 3.76 13.15
C TYR A 36 14.79 4.30 14.59
N PHE A 37 13.89 5.24 14.91
CA PHE A 37 13.78 5.79 16.26
C PHE A 37 13.27 4.80 17.30
N VAL A 38 12.36 3.91 16.89
CA VAL A 38 11.83 2.82 17.72
C VAL A 38 12.93 1.83 18.07
N ASN A 39 13.68 1.37 17.07
CA ASN A 39 14.80 0.45 17.25
C ASN A 39 15.93 1.07 18.10
N LEU A 40 16.24 2.35 17.87
CA LEU A 40 17.26 3.08 18.66
C LEU A 40 16.95 3.15 20.15
N LYS A 41 15.68 3.23 20.53
CA LYS A 41 15.28 3.36 21.93
C LYS A 41 15.05 2.02 22.63
N GLU A 42 15.21 0.89 21.91
CA GLU A 42 14.68 -0.42 22.31
C GLU A 42 13.26 -0.33 22.91
N LEU A 43 12.47 0.67 22.46
CA LEU A 43 11.26 1.10 23.17
C LEU A 43 10.11 0.12 22.97
N ILE A 44 10.22 -0.75 21.97
CA ILE A 44 9.20 -1.73 21.62
C ILE A 44 9.72 -3.10 22.01
N SER A 45 9.15 -3.59 23.11
CA SER A 45 9.14 -4.99 23.48
C SER A 45 8.82 -5.86 22.26
N TYR A 46 9.36 -7.09 22.27
CA TYR A 46 9.11 -8.23 21.36
C TYR A 46 7.63 -8.51 20.98
N LEU A 47 6.71 -7.81 21.63
CA LEU A 47 5.25 -7.93 21.62
C LEU A 47 4.54 -7.23 20.45
N TYR A 48 5.12 -6.20 19.83
CA TYR A 48 4.44 -5.44 18.76
C TYR A 48 5.39 -5.10 17.59
N PRO A 49 6.00 -6.10 16.93
CA PRO A 49 6.80 -5.83 15.74
C PRO A 49 5.88 -5.27 14.66
N ASN A 50 6.18 -4.07 14.15
CA ASN A 50 5.57 -3.52 12.93
C ASN A 50 4.11 -3.01 13.00
N THR A 51 3.51 -2.80 14.18
CA THR A 51 2.13 -2.25 14.28
C THR A 51 1.99 -0.86 13.66
N TYR A 52 3.04 -0.05 13.68
CA TYR A 52 3.05 1.29 13.08
C TYR A 52 2.95 1.23 11.55
N PHE A 53 3.46 0.18 10.89
CA PHE A 53 3.28 0.01 9.44
C PHE A 53 1.81 -0.22 9.07
N LEU A 54 1.10 -1.06 9.83
CA LEU A 54 -0.35 -1.25 9.66
C LEU A 54 -1.11 0.08 9.79
N LEU A 55 -0.79 0.87 10.81
CA LEU A 55 -1.44 2.16 11.04
C LEU A 55 -1.12 3.15 9.90
N LEU A 56 0.14 3.19 9.45
CA LEU A 56 0.56 4.03 8.33
C LEU A 56 -0.14 3.63 7.03
N ASP A 57 -0.27 2.34 6.74
CA ASP A 57 -0.97 1.84 5.55
C ASP A 57 -2.44 2.30 5.55
N ILE A 58 -3.14 2.12 6.68
CA ILE A 58 -4.54 2.56 6.84
C ILE A 58 -4.65 4.09 6.70
N LEU A 59 -3.77 4.86 7.34
CA LEU A 59 -3.76 6.31 7.23
C LEU A 59 -3.49 6.77 5.80
N THR A 60 -2.60 6.09 5.09
CA THR A 60 -2.26 6.38 3.68
C THR A 60 -3.45 6.08 2.78
N VAL A 61 -4.13 4.94 2.98
CA VAL A 61 -5.37 4.59 2.28
C VAL A 61 -6.44 5.67 2.50
N LEU A 62 -6.69 6.07 3.75
CA LEU A 62 -7.65 7.12 4.08
C LEU A 62 -7.28 8.46 3.41
N PHE A 63 -6.01 8.82 3.42
CA PHE A 63 -5.52 10.04 2.80
C PHE A 63 -5.71 10.02 1.28
N ILE A 64 -5.34 8.93 0.60
CA ILE A 64 -5.53 8.76 -0.85
C ILE A 64 -7.01 8.78 -1.21
N CYS A 65 -7.87 8.11 -0.43
CA CYS A 65 -9.31 8.11 -0.66
C CYS A 65 -9.92 9.51 -0.52
N ARG A 66 -9.50 10.28 0.49
CA ARG A 66 -10.11 11.57 0.85
C ARG A 66 -9.60 12.75 0.05
N TYR A 67 -8.31 12.78 -0.28
CA TYR A 67 -7.64 13.96 -0.85
C TYR A 67 -7.21 13.79 -2.31
N VAL A 68 -7.08 12.56 -2.81
CA VAL A 68 -6.68 12.31 -4.20
C VAL A 68 -7.89 11.93 -5.03
N SER A 69 -8.41 12.89 -5.79
CA SER A 69 -9.42 12.61 -6.83
C SER A 69 -8.72 12.31 -8.15
N ALA A 70 -8.82 11.06 -8.62
CA ALA A 70 -8.26 10.65 -9.90
C ALA A 70 -9.30 10.90 -11.00
N SER A 71 -9.06 11.89 -11.85
CA SER A 71 -9.94 12.20 -12.98
C SER A 71 -9.45 11.56 -14.27
N SER A 72 -8.16 11.22 -14.36
CA SER A 72 -7.59 10.48 -15.49
C SER A 72 -7.76 8.97 -15.31
N GLU A 73 -7.99 8.25 -16.41
CA GLU A 73 -7.99 6.78 -16.43
C GLU A 73 -6.70 6.20 -15.85
N GLN A 74 -5.55 6.79 -16.21
CA GLN A 74 -4.23 6.37 -15.71
C GLN A 74 -4.08 6.61 -14.21
N GLY A 75 -4.57 7.75 -13.71
CA GLY A 75 -4.57 8.06 -12.29
C GLY A 75 -5.48 7.12 -11.51
N ASN A 76 -6.62 6.73 -12.08
CA ASN A 76 -7.57 5.82 -11.45
C ASN A 76 -7.02 4.39 -11.38
N ILE A 77 -6.33 3.93 -12.44
CA ILE A 77 -5.60 2.66 -12.43
C ILE A 77 -4.56 2.68 -11.30
N CYS A 78 -3.69 3.70 -11.26
CA CYS A 78 -2.66 3.81 -10.23
C CYS A 78 -3.25 3.83 -8.82
N LYS A 79 -4.27 4.68 -8.59
CA LYS A 79 -4.98 4.77 -7.32
C LYS A 79 -5.56 3.42 -6.90
N THR A 80 -6.17 2.68 -7.82
CA THR A 80 -6.77 1.37 -7.51
C THR A 80 -5.70 0.37 -7.06
N TYR A 81 -4.58 0.28 -7.78
CA TYR A 81 -3.49 -0.63 -7.41
C TYR A 81 -2.86 -0.26 -6.07
N LEU A 82 -2.67 1.03 -5.80
CA LEU A 82 -2.14 1.50 -4.52
C LEU A 82 -3.09 1.17 -3.37
N LEU A 83 -4.39 1.42 -3.54
CA LEU A 83 -5.38 1.08 -2.52
C LEU A 83 -5.44 -0.42 -2.27
N VAL A 84 -5.46 -1.25 -3.31
CA VAL A 84 -5.47 -2.71 -3.18
C VAL A 84 -4.17 -3.20 -2.52
N GLY A 85 -3.01 -2.70 -2.95
CA GLY A 85 -1.71 -3.08 -2.38
C GLY A 85 -1.61 -2.72 -0.90
N LEU A 86 -1.95 -1.48 -0.52
CA LEU A 86 -1.95 -1.04 0.88
C LEU A 86 -2.96 -1.82 1.75
N LEU A 87 -4.15 -2.12 1.22
CA LEU A 87 -5.13 -2.94 1.94
C LEU A 87 -4.62 -4.38 2.12
N CYS A 88 -4.02 -4.98 1.10
CA CYS A 88 -3.41 -6.31 1.22
C CYS A 88 -2.24 -6.30 2.22
N ASN A 89 -1.38 -5.29 2.20
CA ASN A 89 -0.30 -5.12 3.19
C ASN A 89 -0.86 -5.00 4.60
N SER A 90 -1.83 -4.10 4.83
CA SER A 90 -2.44 -3.93 6.16
C SER A 90 -3.09 -5.22 6.68
N LEU A 91 -3.73 -6.02 5.80
CA LEU A 91 -4.27 -7.34 6.17
C LEU A 91 -3.17 -8.34 6.56
N LEU A 92 -2.05 -8.34 5.84
CA LEU A 92 -0.88 -9.18 6.16
C LEU A 92 -0.26 -8.77 7.50
N PHE A 93 -0.10 -7.48 7.77
CA PHE A 93 0.35 -6.98 9.07
C PHE A 93 -0.63 -7.37 10.18
N LEU A 94 -1.94 -7.24 9.95
CA LEU A 94 -2.97 -7.62 10.91
C LEU A 94 -2.91 -9.12 11.23
N ALA A 95 -2.72 -9.97 10.22
CA ALA A 95 -2.59 -11.41 10.39
C ALA A 95 -1.38 -11.78 11.27
N ILE A 96 -0.22 -11.14 11.04
CA ILE A 96 0.95 -11.33 11.90
C ILE A 96 0.69 -10.85 13.32
N GLN A 97 0.00 -9.72 13.51
CA GLN A 97 -0.31 -9.24 14.87
C GLN A 97 -1.23 -10.17 15.64
N ILE A 98 -2.25 -10.73 14.98
CA ILE A 98 -3.11 -11.74 15.60
C ILE A 98 -2.28 -12.96 15.99
N GLU A 99 -1.36 -13.41 15.13
CA GLU A 99 -0.51 -14.57 15.44
C GLU A 99 0.42 -14.30 16.64
N VAL A 100 1.10 -13.15 16.67
CA VAL A 100 1.97 -12.75 17.80
C VAL A 100 1.16 -12.64 19.09
N PHE A 101 -0.04 -12.05 19.03
CA PHE A 101 -0.94 -11.95 20.18
C PHE A 101 -1.35 -13.32 20.72
N LEU A 102 -1.72 -14.27 19.85
CA LEU A 102 -2.09 -15.64 20.26
C LEU A 102 -0.92 -16.40 20.90
N ILE A 103 0.30 -16.17 20.42
CA ILE A 103 1.51 -16.74 21.02
C ILE A 103 1.77 -16.15 22.40
N PHE A 104 1.61 -14.83 22.54
CA PHE A 104 1.83 -14.14 23.81
C PHE A 104 0.83 -14.56 24.90
N GLU A 105 -0.45 -14.69 24.55
CA GLU A 105 -1.51 -15.18 25.46
C GLU A 105 -1.38 -16.68 25.79
N GLY A 106 -0.36 -17.38 25.26
CA GLY A 106 -0.13 -18.81 25.50
C GLY A 106 -1.18 -19.72 24.86
N LEU A 107 -2.09 -19.17 24.05
CA LEU A 107 -3.13 -19.91 23.33
C LEU A 107 -2.56 -20.73 22.17
N LYS A 108 -1.37 -20.34 21.67
CA LYS A 108 -0.66 -21.01 20.59
C LYS A 108 0.81 -21.18 20.97
N SER A 109 1.35 -22.38 20.83
CA SER A 109 2.80 -22.59 20.97
C SER A 109 3.55 -21.82 19.88
N TYR A 110 4.74 -21.30 20.21
CA TYR A 110 5.64 -20.69 19.23
C TYR A 110 6.06 -21.75 18.20
N GLN A 111 5.29 -21.84 17.12
CA GLN A 111 5.55 -22.68 15.97
C GLN A 111 5.77 -21.78 14.78
N PRO A 112 6.81 -22.02 13.97
CA PRO A 112 7.30 -20.94 13.18
C PRO A 112 6.95 -21.14 11.70
N TRP A 113 6.91 -20.00 11.01
CA TRP A 113 7.36 -19.80 9.64
C TRP A 113 6.34 -19.67 8.50
N TRP A 114 5.22 -20.40 8.42
CA TRP A 114 4.40 -20.30 7.19
C TRP A 114 3.79 -18.91 6.99
N LEU A 115 3.09 -18.37 7.99
CA LEU A 115 2.48 -17.04 7.88
C LEU A 115 3.55 -15.96 7.78
N TRP A 116 4.68 -16.11 8.46
CA TRP A 116 5.81 -15.18 8.40
C TRP A 116 6.48 -15.16 7.02
N TYR A 117 6.61 -16.30 6.34
CA TYR A 117 7.08 -16.35 4.96
C TYR A 117 6.07 -15.74 3.99
N VAL A 118 4.79 -16.07 4.14
CA VAL A 118 3.70 -15.47 3.33
C VAL A 118 3.66 -13.96 3.54
N PHE A 119 3.83 -13.50 4.76
CA PHE A 119 3.91 -12.09 5.11
C PHE A 119 5.12 -11.43 4.44
N SER A 120 6.32 -11.98 4.62
CA SER A 120 7.55 -11.41 4.06
C SER A 120 7.53 -11.36 2.53
N VAL A 121 7.11 -12.44 1.88
CA VAL A 121 6.98 -12.48 0.41
C VAL A 121 5.83 -11.60 -0.05
N GLY A 122 4.70 -11.64 0.65
CA GLY A 122 3.47 -10.93 0.30
C GLY A 122 3.64 -9.43 0.33
N VAL A 123 4.14 -8.86 1.44
CA VAL A 123 4.36 -7.41 1.55
C VAL A 123 5.30 -6.91 0.47
N ASN A 124 6.44 -7.59 0.27
CA ASN A 124 7.38 -7.23 -0.79
C ASN A 124 6.79 -7.35 -2.20
N ALA A 125 5.95 -8.36 -2.45
CA ALA A 125 5.29 -8.54 -3.73
C ALA A 125 4.26 -7.43 -4.02
N PHE A 126 3.45 -7.04 -3.03
CA PHE A 126 2.50 -5.94 -3.17
C PHE A 126 3.20 -4.58 -3.28
N ASP A 127 4.30 -4.37 -2.56
CA ASP A 127 5.13 -3.17 -2.69
C ASP A 127 5.73 -3.06 -4.11
N ALA A 128 6.31 -4.15 -4.62
CA ALA A 128 6.80 -4.21 -5.99
C ALA A 128 5.68 -3.94 -7.01
N MET A 129 4.48 -4.51 -6.80
CA MET A 129 3.31 -4.27 -7.64
C MET A 129 2.91 -2.77 -7.66
N MET A 130 2.90 -2.12 -6.48
CA MET A 130 2.59 -0.70 -6.34
C MET A 130 3.61 0.19 -7.04
N VAL A 131 4.90 -0.11 -6.93
CA VAL A 131 5.96 0.62 -7.65
C VAL A 131 5.84 0.40 -9.16
N LEU A 132 5.60 -0.84 -9.60
CA LEU A 132 5.47 -1.15 -11.02
C LEU A 132 4.30 -0.43 -11.68
N VAL A 133 3.14 -0.31 -11.00
CA VAL A 133 1.99 0.40 -11.57
C VAL A 133 2.26 1.90 -11.73
N LEU A 134 3.04 2.50 -10.82
CA LEU A 134 3.42 3.90 -10.86
C LEU A 134 4.43 4.19 -11.99
N ILE A 135 5.25 3.22 -12.36
CA ILE A 135 6.19 3.36 -13.48
C ILE A 135 5.48 3.13 -14.82
N LEU A 136 4.68 2.07 -14.90
CA LEU A 136 4.08 1.63 -16.17
C LEU A 136 2.82 2.41 -16.52
N HIS A 137 2.12 2.99 -15.53
CA HIS A 137 0.82 3.65 -15.68
C HIS A 137 -0.22 2.81 -16.45
N LYS A 138 -0.10 1.48 -16.38
CA LYS A 138 -0.91 0.52 -17.13
C LYS A 138 -1.48 -0.53 -16.21
N ASP A 139 -2.68 -1.00 -16.56
CA ASP A 139 -3.35 -2.09 -15.86
C ASP A 139 -2.79 -3.45 -16.28
N PHE A 140 -1.57 -3.76 -15.82
CA PHE A 140 -0.82 -4.95 -16.25
C PHE A 140 -1.41 -6.27 -15.72
N LEU A 141 -1.96 -6.27 -14.51
CA LEU A 141 -2.62 -7.42 -13.88
C LEU A 141 -4.15 -7.43 -14.07
N LYS A 142 -4.72 -6.44 -14.77
CA LYS A 142 -6.18 -6.24 -14.91
C LYS A 142 -6.92 -6.09 -13.58
N ILE A 143 -6.23 -5.66 -12.51
CA ILE A 143 -6.83 -5.45 -11.19
C ILE A 143 -7.86 -4.33 -11.26
N HIS A 144 -7.57 -3.24 -11.99
CA HIS A 144 -8.52 -2.13 -12.11
C HIS A 144 -9.82 -2.58 -12.80
N TYR A 145 -9.71 -3.38 -13.87
CA TYR A 145 -10.87 -4.01 -14.50
C TYR A 145 -11.67 -4.90 -13.54
N LEU A 146 -10.99 -5.74 -12.74
CA LEU A 146 -11.65 -6.64 -11.81
C LEU A 146 -12.37 -5.87 -10.70
N THR A 147 -11.73 -4.85 -10.11
CA THR A 147 -12.32 -4.02 -9.06
C THR A 147 -13.54 -3.26 -9.56
N ASN A 148 -13.49 -2.67 -10.77
CA ASN A 148 -14.65 -2.01 -11.37
C ASN A 148 -15.80 -2.99 -11.61
N LYS A 149 -15.51 -4.22 -12.05
CA LYS A 149 -16.52 -5.26 -12.26
C LYS A 149 -17.16 -5.72 -10.94
N LEU A 150 -16.40 -5.80 -9.86
CA LEU A 150 -16.91 -6.14 -8.54
C LEU A 150 -17.77 -5.00 -7.96
N LEU A 151 -17.32 -3.76 -8.06
CA LEU A 151 -18.08 -2.58 -7.66
C LEU A 151 -19.41 -2.46 -8.41
N PHE A 152 -19.41 -2.70 -9.72
CA PHE A 152 -20.63 -2.69 -10.55
C PHE A 152 -21.62 -3.81 -10.18
N ARG A 153 -21.16 -4.90 -9.55
CA ARG A 153 -22.05 -5.98 -9.08
C ARG A 153 -22.60 -5.77 -7.68
N LEU A 154 -22.04 -4.83 -6.93
CA LEU A 154 -22.46 -4.49 -5.56
C LEU A 154 -23.41 -3.28 -5.51
N CYS A 155 -23.64 -2.62 -6.66
CA CYS A 155 -24.59 -1.54 -6.85
C CYS A 155 -25.76 -2.01 -7.74
#